data_AF-A0A7X9GC79-F1
#
_entry.id   AF-A0A7X9GC79-F1
#
_cell.length_a   1.000
_cell.length_b   1.000
_cell.length_c   1.000
_cell.angle_alpha   90.00
_cell.angle_beta   90.00
_cell.angle_gamma   90.00
#
_symmetry.space_group_name_H-M   'P 1'
#
loop_
_entity.id
_entity.type
_entity.pdbx_description
1 polymer ?
#
loop_
_entity_poly.entity_id
_entity_poly.type
_entity_poly.pdbx_seq_one_letter_code
_entity_poly.pdbx_strand_id
1 'polypeptide(L)' 'MQYRMKNYQLTKEQADNLLLKSQDCVLATQGKDGFPYAIPMNFVYHNDKIYMHGLEKGEKIDN' A
#
# COMPACT_ATOMS: atom_id res chain seq x y z
N MET A 1 10.07 -1.15 15.78
CA MET A 1 10.70 -0.60 14.56
C MET A 1 12.22 -0.68 14.72
N GLN A 2 12.93 -1.36 13.81
CA GLN A 2 14.36 -1.64 13.94
C GLN A 2 15.18 -0.33 13.93
N TYR A 3 16.31 -0.28 14.66
CA TYR A 3 17.14 0.93 14.82
C TYR A 3 17.51 1.58 13.48
N ARG A 4 17.91 0.78 12.49
CA ARG A 4 18.31 1.23 11.16
C ARG A 4 17.16 1.87 10.35
N MET A 5 15.91 1.53 10.64
CA MET A 5 14.74 2.11 9.95
C MET A 5 14.45 3.55 10.41
N LYS A 6 14.97 3.97 11.56
CA LYS A 6 14.77 5.33 12.08
C LYS A 6 15.72 6.36 11.46
N ASN A 7 16.88 5.93 10.96
CA ASN A 7 17.93 6.84 10.50
C ASN A 7 17.77 7.28 9.04
N TYR A 8 16.92 6.59 8.27
CA TYR A 8 16.75 6.79 6.83
C TYR A 8 15.28 6.91 6.43
N GLN A 9 14.51 7.69 7.20
CA GLN A 9 13.14 8.00 6.82
C GLN A 9 13.13 8.93 5.61
N LEU A 10 12.23 8.66 4.66
CA LEU A 10 11.98 9.56 3.55
C LEU A 10 11.27 10.82 4.06
N THR A 11 11.58 11.96 3.47
CA THR A 11 10.75 13.16 3.63
C THR A 11 9.40 12.94 2.95
N LYS A 12 8.38 13.75 3.29
CA LYS A 12 7.07 13.69 2.63
C LYS A 12 7.22 13.84 1.12
N GLU A 13 8.00 14.82 0.67
CA GLU A 13 8.25 15.07 -0.75
C GLU A 13 8.90 13.88 -1.47
N GLN A 14 9.84 13.19 -0.81
CA GLN A 14 10.45 11.98 -1.37
C GLN A 14 9.46 10.82 -1.48
N ALA A 15 8.60 10.65 -0.48
CA ALA A 15 7.54 9.65 -0.50
C ALA A 15 6.50 9.94 -1.59
N ASP A 16 6.07 11.21 -1.73
CA ASP A 16 5.14 11.65 -2.76
C ASP A 16 5.71 11.38 -4.16
N ASN A 17 6.98 11.75 -4.38
CA ASN A 17 7.68 11.50 -5.63
C ASN A 17 7.83 10.01 -5.95
N LEU A 18 8.02 9.16 -4.93
CA LEU A 18 8.06 7.71 -5.10
C LEU A 18 6.69 7.20 -5.54
N LEU A 19 5.63 7.59 -4.83
CA LEU A 19 4.26 7.17 -5.12
C LEU A 19 3.78 7.64 -6.51
N LEU A 20 4.19 8.82 -6.96
CA LEU A 20 3.89 9.32 -8.31
C LEU A 20 4.58 8.54 -9.44
N LYS A 21 5.72 7.89 -9.16
CA LYS A 21 6.51 7.13 -10.15
C LYS A 21 6.17 5.64 -10.17
N SER A 22 5.68 5.10 -9.06
CA SER A 22 5.27 3.70 -8.93
C SER A 22 3.92 3.45 -9.61
N GLN A 23 3.73 2.24 -10.17
CA GLN A 23 2.50 1.84 -10.85
C GLN A 23 1.76 0.69 -10.13
N ASP A 24 2.46 0.00 -9.24
CA ASP A 24 2.00 -1.17 -8.52
C ASP A 24 2.45 -1.14 -7.05
N CYS A 25 1.67 -1.79 -6.20
CA CYS A 25 1.94 -1.95 -4.78
C CYS A 25 1.53 -3.35 -4.32
N VAL A 26 1.92 -3.70 -3.09
CA VAL A 26 1.37 -4.86 -2.40
C VAL A 26 0.35 -4.37 -1.39
N LEU A 27 -0.93 -4.69 -1.61
CA LEU A 27 -1.99 -4.46 -0.64
C LEU A 27 -2.03 -5.64 0.33
N ALA A 28 -1.73 -5.37 1.60
CA ALA A 28 -1.84 -6.35 2.68
C ALA A 28 -3.06 -6.02 3.56
N THR A 29 -3.94 -7.02 3.74
CA THR A 29 -5.12 -6.98 4.61
C THR A 29 -4.98 -8.05 5.69
N GLN A 30 -5.74 -7.94 6.77
CA GLN A 30 -5.79 -9.00 7.78
C GLN A 30 -6.78 -10.07 7.33
N GLY A 31 -6.31 -11.28 7.08
CA GLY A 31 -7.17 -12.42 6.79
C GLY A 31 -8.04 -12.78 7.98
N LYS A 32 -9.18 -13.43 7.71
CA LYS A 32 -10.15 -13.87 8.73
C LYS A 32 -9.59 -14.86 9.74
N ASP A 33 -8.55 -15.59 9.34
CA ASP A 33 -7.79 -16.52 10.18
C ASP A 33 -6.70 -15.83 11.01
N GLY A 34 -6.58 -14.50 10.92
CA GLY A 34 -5.58 -13.69 11.59
C GLY A 34 -4.25 -13.60 10.86
N PHE A 35 -4.09 -14.28 9.71
CA PHE A 35 -2.87 -14.23 8.91
C PHE A 35 -2.96 -13.15 7.82
N PRO A 36 -1.84 -12.48 7.45
CA PRO A 36 -1.87 -11.45 6.42
C PRO A 36 -2.22 -12.01 5.04
N TYR A 37 -3.17 -11.36 4.36
CA TYR A 37 -3.47 -11.59 2.95
C TYR A 37 -2.87 -10.45 2.11
N ALA A 38 -1.85 -10.76 1.32
CA ALA A 38 -1.08 -9.79 0.56
C ALA A 38 -1.14 -10.07 -0.95
N ILE A 39 -1.54 -9.08 -1.74
CA ILE A 39 -1.69 -9.20 -3.19
C ILE A 39 -1.07 -8.00 -3.94
N PRO A 40 -0.46 -8.22 -5.11
CA PRO A 40 -0.01 -7.13 -5.96
C PRO A 40 -1.22 -6.46 -6.64
N MET A 41 -1.27 -5.13 -6.64
CA MET A 41 -2.29 -4.36 -7.35
C MET A 41 -1.71 -3.09 -7.97
N ASN A 42 -2.33 -2.65 -9.07
CA ASN A 42 -2.08 -1.32 -9.59
C ASN A 42 -2.75 -0.25 -8.73
N PHE A 43 -2.11 0.91 -8.62
CA PHE A 43 -2.65 2.04 -7.88
C PHE A 43 -2.35 3.36 -8.57
N VAL A 44 -3.09 4.41 -8.18
CA VAL A 44 -2.84 5.79 -8.56
C VAL A 44 -2.72 6.63 -7.30
N TYR A 45 -1.69 7.48 -7.24
CA TYR A 45 -1.53 8.47 -6.17
C TYR A 45 -2.01 9.84 -6.65
N HIS A 46 -2.98 10.44 -5.95
CA HIS A 46 -3.53 11.75 -6.28
C HIS A 46 -4.09 12.46 -5.04
N ASN A 47 -3.77 13.75 -4.87
CA ASN A 47 -4.21 14.60 -3.75
C ASN A 47 -4.07 13.92 -2.38
N ASP A 48 -2.86 13.46 -2.06
CA ASP A 48 -2.51 12.77 -0.81
C ASP A 48 -3.34 11.48 -0.55
N LYS A 49 -3.88 10.85 -1.60
CA LYS A 49 -4.69 9.61 -1.52
C LYS A 49 -4.23 8.56 -2.53
N ILE A 50 -4.33 7.30 -2.12
CA ILE A 50 -4.09 6.13 -2.98
C ILE A 50 -5.44 5.59 -3.46
N TYR A 51 -5.59 5.46 -4.77
CA TYR A 51 -6.76 4.89 -5.42
C TYR A 51 -6.39 3.56 -6.06
N MET A 52 -7.27 2.58 -5.92
CA MET A 52 -7.14 1.24 -6.47
C MET A 52 -8.47 0.86 -7.11
N HIS A 53 -8.43 0.07 -8.17
CA HIS A 53 -9.64 -0.45 -8.81
C HIS A 53 -9.77 -1.95 -8.56
N GLY A 54 -10.99 -2.46 -8.57
CA GLY A 54 -11.24 -3.88 -8.36
C GLY A 54 -12.73 -4.22 -8.44
N LEU A 55 -13.02 -5.51 -8.34
CA LEU A 55 -14.37 -6.00 -8.20
C LEU A 55 -14.96 -5.61 -6.84
N GLU A 56 -16.29 -5.46 -6.81
CA GLU A 56 -17.06 -5.14 -5.60
C GLU A 56 -17.05 -6.24 -4.55
N LYS A 57 -16.67 -7.47 -4.92
CA LYS A 57 -16.60 -8.64 -4.05
C LYS A 57 -15.25 -9.34 -4.17
N GLY A 58 -14.82 -9.95 -3.07
CA GLY A 58 -13.61 -10.76 -3.01
C GLY A 58 -12.90 -10.61 -1.66
N GLU A 59 -11.92 -11.47 -1.42
CA GLU A 59 -11.24 -11.60 -0.12
C GLU A 59 -10.66 -10.28 0.40
N LYS A 60 -10.02 -9.48 -0.46
CA LYS A 60 -9.50 -8.14 -0.07
C LYS A 60 -10.57 -7.12 0.38
N ILE A 61 -11.84 -7.32 0.01
CA ILE A 61 -12.98 -6.47 0.38
C ILE A 61 -13.67 -7.02 1.63
N ASP A 62 -13.69 -8.34 1.77
CA ASP A 62 -14.34 -9.05 2.88
C ASP A 62 -13.45 -9.24 4.11
N ASN A 63 -12.15 -8.96 3.99
CA ASN A 63 -11.15 -8.98 5.06
C ASN A 63 -11.23 -7.73 5.95
#